data_AF-A0A933YKS1-F1
#
_entry.id   AF-A0A933YKS1-F1
#
_cell.length_a   1.000
_cell.length_b   1.000
_cell.length_c   1.000
_cell.angle_alpha   90.00
_cell.angle_beta   90.00
_cell.angle_gamma   90.00
#
_symmetry.space_group_name_H-M   'P 1'
#
loop_
_entity.id
_entity.type
_entity.pdbx_description
1 polymer ?
#
loop_
_entity_poly.entity_id
_entity_poly.type
_entity_poly.pdbx_seq_one_letter_code
_entity_poly.pdbx_strand_id
1 'polypeptide(L)'
;MNVALCVLLFAAAYGQQDADSVSTADSSRSATVATAVIIETNVEGARVFWDGDSVGVTPLTINVEPGRHFVRIIPPDVQNWLSDIVEDSIEVEPQTHRSLTYNLNPKVLLLSTPSGAQVLAGDSVIGVTPLVVSTSRPSVRLKLQGFEEDSLEIANTDQRIISTHLKKTWNEDAEDISLNASDERRSPLRIYMAGAATLIAGSAAAYFKVKADNTYSDYQQTGDPGMLSKTDRLDAAAGIALAATQLSLGLFTYFILTE
;
A
#
# COMPACT_ATOMS: atom_id res chain seq x y z
N MET A 1 -75.75 2.75 -36.58
CA MET A 1 -76.94 2.24 -37.30
C MET A 1 -76.67 0.77 -37.59
N ASN A 2 -77.29 -0.10 -36.80
CA ASN A 2 -77.26 -1.56 -36.84
C ASN A 2 -77.98 -2.10 -38.07
N VAL A 3 -77.48 -3.17 -38.71
CA VAL A 3 -78.20 -4.36 -39.26
C VAL A 3 -77.08 -5.39 -39.58
N ALA A 4 -76.87 -6.56 -38.96
CA ALA A 4 -77.70 -7.70 -38.53
C ALA A 4 -78.17 -8.66 -39.65
N LEU A 5 -77.64 -9.90 -39.60
CA LEU A 5 -78.29 -11.19 -39.97
C LEU A 5 -78.37 -11.60 -41.47
N CYS A 6 -77.74 -12.73 -41.87
CA CYS A 6 -78.33 -14.09 -42.10
C CYS A 6 -78.72 -14.32 -43.58
N VAL A 7 -78.61 -15.46 -44.30
CA VAL A 7 -78.54 -16.91 -44.04
C VAL A 7 -77.97 -17.61 -45.30
N LEU A 8 -77.20 -18.68 -45.04
CA LEU A 8 -76.96 -19.95 -45.77
C LEU A 8 -77.58 -20.21 -47.17
N LEU A 9 -76.77 -20.77 -48.09
CA LEU A 9 -76.92 -22.12 -48.71
C LEU A 9 -76.12 -22.22 -50.03
N PHE A 10 -75.02 -22.96 -50.07
CA PHE A 10 -74.92 -24.19 -50.89
C PHE A 10 -73.59 -24.91 -50.67
N ALA A 11 -73.71 -26.23 -50.54
CA ALA A 11 -72.66 -27.16 -50.20
C ALA A 11 -71.95 -27.72 -51.44
N ALA A 12 -70.78 -28.31 -51.15
CA ALA A 12 -70.08 -29.37 -51.89
C ALA A 12 -69.24 -28.98 -53.12
N ALA A 13 -67.92 -28.85 -52.90
CA ALA A 13 -66.94 -29.53 -53.74
C ALA A 13 -65.71 -29.90 -52.91
N TYR A 14 -65.47 -31.20 -52.85
CA TYR A 14 -64.42 -31.96 -52.18
C TYR A 14 -63.01 -31.57 -52.66
N GLY A 15 -62.03 -31.51 -51.74
CA GLY A 15 -60.61 -31.37 -52.09
C GLY A 15 -59.71 -31.37 -50.86
N GLN A 16 -59.14 -32.54 -50.53
CA GLN A 16 -58.10 -32.78 -49.53
C GLN A 16 -56.89 -31.85 -49.69
N GLN A 17 -56.27 -31.40 -48.60
CA GLN A 17 -55.07 -32.06 -48.06
C GLN A 17 -54.56 -31.38 -46.78
N ASP A 18 -54.08 -32.23 -45.88
CA ASP A 18 -53.79 -32.04 -44.47
C ASP A 18 -52.60 -31.13 -44.10
N ALA A 19 -52.60 -30.80 -42.80
CA ALA A 19 -51.46 -30.75 -41.88
C ALA A 19 -50.90 -29.37 -41.51
N ASP A 20 -51.37 -28.92 -40.35
CA ASP A 20 -50.67 -28.18 -39.30
C ASP A 20 -49.14 -28.11 -39.43
N SER A 21 -48.62 -26.88 -39.54
CA SER A 21 -47.26 -26.56 -39.10
C SER A 21 -47.33 -25.61 -37.91
N VAL A 22 -47.32 -26.19 -36.73
CA VAL A 22 -46.97 -25.51 -35.47
C VAL A 22 -45.55 -24.97 -35.64
N SER A 23 -45.44 -23.65 -35.73
CA SER A 23 -44.15 -22.94 -35.69
C SER A 23 -43.59 -22.99 -34.26
N THR A 24 -42.93 -24.09 -33.90
CA THR A 24 -41.90 -24.07 -32.87
C THR A 24 -40.70 -23.36 -33.47
N ALA A 25 -40.64 -22.04 -33.29
CA ALA A 25 -39.42 -21.28 -33.51
C ALA A 25 -38.36 -21.83 -32.55
N ASP A 26 -37.43 -22.53 -33.19
CA ASP A 26 -36.21 -23.13 -32.70
C ASP A 26 -35.48 -22.24 -31.69
N SER A 27 -35.42 -22.71 -30.45
CA SER A 27 -34.46 -22.22 -29.46
C SER A 27 -33.09 -22.80 -29.76
N SER A 28 -32.47 -22.43 -30.87
CA SER A 28 -31.04 -22.63 -31.08
C SER A 28 -30.28 -21.51 -30.35
N ARG A 29 -30.26 -21.58 -29.01
CA ARG A 29 -29.15 -21.04 -28.25
C ARG A 29 -27.92 -21.80 -28.72
N SER A 30 -27.14 -21.18 -29.61
CA SER A 30 -25.79 -21.61 -29.93
C SER A 30 -25.08 -21.82 -28.59
N ALA A 31 -24.88 -23.08 -28.21
CA ALA A 31 -24.13 -23.40 -27.00
C ALA A 31 -22.71 -22.92 -27.26
N THR A 32 -22.36 -21.75 -26.75
CA THR A 32 -20.99 -21.26 -26.73
C THR A 32 -20.17 -22.36 -26.05
N VAL A 33 -19.36 -23.06 -26.84
CA VAL A 33 -18.57 -24.17 -26.32
C VAL A 33 -17.51 -23.55 -25.43
N ALA A 34 -17.63 -23.75 -24.12
CA ALA A 34 -16.69 -23.22 -23.17
C ALA A 34 -15.30 -23.79 -23.44
N THR A 35 -14.30 -22.92 -23.42
CA THR A 35 -12.91 -23.21 -23.70
C THR A 35 -12.15 -23.33 -22.38
N ALA A 36 -11.36 -24.40 -22.21
CA ALA A 36 -10.56 -24.62 -21.00
C ALA A 36 -9.24 -23.83 -21.06
N VAL A 37 -9.01 -22.98 -20.06
CA VAL A 37 -7.79 -22.19 -19.88
C VAL A 37 -7.10 -22.64 -18.59
N ILE A 38 -5.84 -23.06 -18.72
CA ILE A 38 -4.96 -23.43 -17.62
C ILE A 38 -4.09 -22.20 -17.30
N ILE A 39 -4.05 -21.80 -16.04
CA ILE A 39 -3.29 -20.64 -15.56
C ILE A 39 -2.29 -21.11 -14.53
N GLU A 40 -1.01 -20.88 -14.83
CA GLU A 40 0.12 -21.26 -14.00
C GLU A 40 1.02 -20.06 -13.72
N THR A 41 1.70 -20.10 -12.57
CA THR A 41 2.72 -19.11 -12.19
C THR A 41 3.97 -19.82 -11.71
N ASN A 42 5.10 -19.10 -11.73
CA ASN A 42 6.38 -19.57 -11.16
C ASN A 42 6.34 -19.79 -9.63
N VAL A 43 5.31 -19.27 -8.95
CA VAL A 43 5.04 -19.51 -7.52
C VAL A 43 3.62 -20.06 -7.38
N GLU A 44 3.38 -20.98 -6.44
CA GLU A 44 2.03 -21.48 -6.18
C GLU A 44 1.20 -20.49 -5.36
N GLY A 45 -0.13 -20.56 -5.49
CA GLY A 45 -1.08 -19.84 -4.66
C GLY A 45 -1.39 -18.41 -5.10
N ALA A 46 -0.94 -17.96 -6.28
CA ALA A 46 -1.22 -16.59 -6.73
C ALA A 46 -2.72 -16.43 -7.03
N ARG A 47 -3.35 -15.41 -6.47
CA ARG A 47 -4.78 -15.14 -6.68
C ARG A 47 -5.03 -14.64 -8.09
N VAL A 48 -6.00 -15.25 -8.76
CA VAL A 48 -6.35 -14.92 -10.14
C VAL A 48 -7.73 -14.29 -10.19
N PHE A 49 -7.81 -13.18 -10.93
CA PHE A 49 -9.03 -12.51 -11.29
C PHE A 49 -9.22 -12.60 -12.80
N TRP A 50 -10.40 -12.97 -13.23
CA TRP A 50 -10.80 -13.08 -14.64
C TRP A 50 -11.97 -12.13 -14.90
N ASP A 51 -11.79 -11.19 -15.81
CA ASP A 51 -12.76 -10.11 -16.11
C ASP A 51 -13.26 -9.34 -14.86
N GLY A 52 -12.42 -9.30 -13.82
CA GLY A 52 -12.71 -8.64 -12.54
C GLY A 52 -13.19 -9.57 -11.43
N ASP A 53 -13.60 -10.80 -11.74
CA ASP A 53 -14.09 -11.78 -10.77
C ASP A 53 -12.96 -12.68 -10.23
N SER A 54 -12.95 -12.93 -8.92
CA SER A 54 -11.99 -13.84 -8.30
C SER A 54 -12.30 -15.29 -8.66
N VAL A 55 -11.44 -15.93 -9.45
CA VAL A 55 -11.66 -17.30 -9.94
C VAL A 55 -10.90 -18.38 -9.15
N GLY A 56 -9.90 -17.99 -8.34
CA GLY A 56 -9.17 -18.92 -7.49
C GLY A 56 -7.69 -18.56 -7.32
N VAL A 57 -6.87 -19.58 -7.06
CA VAL A 57 -5.41 -19.45 -6.90
C VAL A 57 -4.67 -20.41 -7.84
N THR A 58 -3.51 -20.01 -8.37
CA THR A 58 -2.70 -20.83 -9.28
C THR A 58 -2.04 -22.02 -8.56
N PRO A 59 -1.77 -23.14 -9.28
CA PRO A 59 -2.25 -23.45 -10.62
C PRO A 59 -3.76 -23.75 -10.64
N LEU A 60 -4.49 -23.24 -11.65
CA LEU A 60 -5.93 -23.48 -11.78
C LEU A 60 -6.36 -23.65 -13.24
N THR A 61 -7.50 -24.31 -13.45
CA THR A 61 -8.15 -24.43 -14.76
C THR A 61 -9.56 -23.85 -14.69
N ILE A 62 -9.90 -22.98 -15.64
CA ILE A 62 -11.22 -22.36 -15.78
C ILE A 62 -11.78 -22.63 -17.17
N ASN A 63 -13.11 -22.68 -17.28
CA ASN A 63 -13.80 -22.74 -18.56
C ASN A 63 -14.40 -21.38 -18.86
N VAL A 64 -14.05 -20.81 -20.01
CA VAL A 64 -14.40 -19.43 -20.38
C VAL A 64 -15.00 -19.42 -21.77
N GLU A 65 -15.81 -18.41 -22.06
CA GLU A 65 -16.32 -18.22 -23.43
C GLU A 65 -15.17 -17.81 -24.37
N PRO A 66 -15.28 -18.09 -25.68
CA PRO A 66 -14.33 -17.55 -26.64
C PRO A 66 -14.49 -16.03 -26.74
N GLY A 67 -13.38 -15.31 -26.85
CA GLY A 67 -13.37 -13.86 -26.91
C GLY A 67 -12.19 -13.22 -26.19
N ARG A 68 -12.26 -11.90 -26.03
CA ARG A 68 -11.24 -11.13 -25.33
C ARG A 68 -11.56 -11.09 -23.84
N HIS A 69 -10.57 -11.45 -23.03
CA HIS A 69 -10.66 -11.46 -21.58
C HIS A 69 -9.51 -10.70 -20.95
N PHE A 70 -9.73 -10.24 -19.72
CA PHE A 70 -8.73 -9.58 -18.90
C PHE A 70 -8.37 -10.47 -17.71
N VAL A 71 -7.07 -10.70 -17.53
CA VAL A 71 -6.54 -11.51 -16.44
C VAL A 71 -5.72 -10.60 -15.54
N ARG A 72 -5.98 -10.70 -14.24
CA ARG A 72 -5.17 -10.03 -13.21
C ARG A 72 -4.70 -11.04 -12.18
N ILE A 73 -3.40 -11.09 -11.94
CA ILE A 73 -2.77 -12.05 -11.04
C ILE A 73 -2.08 -11.30 -9.92
N ILE A 74 -2.49 -11.64 -8.69
CA ILE A 74 -1.97 -11.06 -7.46
C ILE A 74 -1.13 -12.13 -6.75
N PRO A 75 0.10 -11.81 -6.33
CA PRO A 75 0.95 -12.71 -5.55
C PRO A 75 0.25 -13.34 -4.31
N PRO A 76 0.65 -14.57 -3.90
CA PRO A 76 -0.07 -15.41 -2.93
C PRO A 76 -0.28 -14.81 -1.52
N ASP A 77 0.60 -13.93 -1.06
CA ASP A 77 0.62 -13.45 0.32
C ASP A 77 0.54 -11.91 0.37
N VAL A 78 -0.15 -11.38 1.39
CA VAL A 78 -0.10 -9.96 1.79
C VAL A 78 1.34 -9.55 2.11
N GLN A 79 2.18 -10.47 2.60
CA GLN A 79 3.62 -10.22 2.81
C GLN A 79 4.37 -9.95 1.50
N ASN A 80 3.84 -10.36 0.34
CA ASN A 80 4.43 -10.09 -0.98
C ASN A 80 4.02 -8.72 -1.53
N TRP A 81 3.77 -7.73 -0.67
CA TRP A 81 3.36 -6.37 -1.05
C TRP A 81 4.37 -5.64 -1.94
N LEU A 82 5.63 -6.08 -1.95
CA LEU A 82 6.68 -5.58 -2.84
C LEU A 82 6.63 -6.18 -4.25
N SER A 83 5.94 -7.30 -4.44
CA SER A 83 5.84 -7.98 -5.73
C SER A 83 4.82 -7.30 -6.64
N ASP A 84 5.13 -7.22 -7.93
CA ASP A 84 4.26 -6.58 -8.91
C ASP A 84 3.00 -7.43 -9.17
N ILE A 85 1.89 -6.75 -9.43
CA ILE A 85 0.67 -7.35 -9.96
C ILE A 85 0.84 -7.51 -11.47
N VAL A 86 0.42 -8.65 -12.00
CA VAL A 86 0.39 -8.90 -13.45
C VAL A 86 -1.01 -8.65 -13.98
N GLU A 87 -1.10 -7.90 -15.07
CA GLU A 87 -2.35 -7.62 -15.79
C GLU A 87 -2.14 -7.94 -17.28
N ASP A 88 -3.07 -8.66 -17.89
CA ASP A 88 -2.95 -9.16 -19.26
C ASP A 88 -4.31 -9.17 -19.98
N SER A 89 -4.30 -8.94 -21.29
CA SER A 89 -5.50 -9.06 -22.14
C SER A 89 -5.27 -10.14 -23.18
N ILE A 90 -6.05 -11.20 -23.08
CA ILE A 90 -5.90 -12.39 -23.92
C ILE A 90 -7.14 -12.62 -24.78
N GLU A 91 -6.93 -13.16 -25.98
CA GLU A 91 -8.01 -13.52 -26.90
C GLU A 91 -8.12 -15.04 -27.03
N VAL A 92 -9.16 -15.62 -26.43
CA VAL A 92 -9.41 -17.06 -26.33
C VAL A 92 -10.19 -17.54 -27.55
N GLU A 93 -9.65 -18.52 -28.27
CA GLU A 93 -10.31 -19.15 -29.42
C GLU A 93 -11.25 -20.29 -28.99
N PRO A 94 -12.32 -20.58 -29.76
CA PRO A 94 -13.22 -21.70 -29.46
C PRO A 94 -12.53 -23.07 -29.50
N GLN A 95 -12.92 -23.97 -28.59
CA GLN A 95 -12.52 -25.40 -28.57
C GLN A 95 -11.01 -25.68 -28.44
N THR A 96 -10.24 -24.72 -27.91
CA THR A 96 -8.78 -24.84 -27.75
C THR A 96 -8.36 -24.98 -26.28
N HIS A 97 -7.51 -25.94 -25.94
CA HIS A 97 -6.85 -25.90 -24.62
C HIS A 97 -5.76 -24.82 -24.64
N ARG A 98 -5.92 -23.76 -23.84
CA ARG A 98 -4.91 -22.71 -23.72
C ARG A 98 -4.19 -22.81 -22.38
N SER A 99 -2.87 -22.80 -22.41
CA SER A 99 -2.04 -22.66 -21.21
C SER A 99 -1.44 -21.26 -21.15
N LEU A 100 -1.61 -20.59 -20.01
CA LEU A 100 -1.04 -19.28 -19.71
C LEU A 100 -0.06 -19.44 -18.56
N THR A 101 1.20 -19.06 -18.77
CA THR A 101 2.23 -19.10 -17.75
C THR A 101 2.71 -17.67 -17.45
N TYR A 102 2.58 -17.26 -16.19
CA TYR A 102 2.96 -15.93 -15.74
C TYR A 102 4.13 -15.98 -14.75
N ASN A 103 5.12 -15.11 -14.95
CA ASN A 103 6.27 -14.98 -14.05
C ASN A 103 6.05 -13.81 -13.09
N LEU A 104 5.77 -14.13 -11.82
CA LEU A 104 5.76 -13.14 -10.75
C LEU A 104 7.19 -12.89 -10.31
N ASN A 105 7.63 -11.63 -10.36
CA ASN A 105 8.97 -11.22 -9.95
C ASN A 105 8.94 -10.78 -8.47
N PRO A 106 9.38 -11.62 -7.53
CA PRO A 106 9.40 -11.22 -6.13
C PRO A 106 10.44 -10.13 -5.93
N LYS A 107 10.15 -9.22 -5.01
CA LYS A 107 11.08 -8.18 -4.60
C LYS A 107 11.35 -8.26 -3.09
N VAL A 108 12.52 -7.80 -2.69
CA VAL A 108 12.95 -7.71 -1.29
C VAL A 108 13.46 -6.31 -0.98
N LEU A 109 13.22 -5.85 0.23
CA LEU A 109 13.78 -4.62 0.78
C LEU A 109 15.08 -4.94 1.51
N LEU A 110 16.18 -4.35 1.05
CA LEU A 110 17.50 -4.45 1.67
C LEU A 110 17.73 -3.27 2.60
N LEU A 111 18.08 -3.57 3.84
CA LEU A 111 18.47 -2.63 4.88
C LEU A 111 19.90 -2.92 5.34
N SER A 112 20.63 -1.87 5.70
CA SER A 112 21.92 -2.01 6.38
C SER A 112 21.99 -1.09 7.58
N THR A 113 22.75 -1.51 8.57
CA THR A 113 23.15 -0.66 9.70
C THR A 113 24.69 -0.60 9.73
N PRO A 114 25.29 0.58 9.50
CA PRO A 114 24.65 1.85 9.15
C PRO A 114 23.98 1.84 7.76
N SER A 115 23.04 2.76 7.54
CA SER A 115 22.35 2.93 6.24
C SER A 115 23.26 3.61 5.21
N GLY A 116 22.85 3.62 3.94
CA GLY A 116 23.61 4.25 2.85
C GLY A 116 24.72 3.37 2.28
N ALA A 117 24.72 2.07 2.57
CA ALA A 117 25.65 1.13 1.96
C ALA A 117 25.34 0.99 0.47
N GLN A 118 26.36 1.05 -0.37
CA GLN A 118 26.22 0.75 -1.80
C GLN A 118 25.85 -0.72 -1.97
N VAL A 119 24.83 -0.98 -2.79
CA VAL A 119 24.40 -2.33 -3.14
C VAL A 119 24.92 -2.63 -4.55
N LEU A 120 25.70 -3.69 -4.65
CA LEU A 120 26.33 -4.15 -5.89
C LEU A 120 25.71 -5.49 -6.32
N ALA A 121 25.39 -5.61 -7.59
CA ALA A 121 25.04 -6.89 -8.22
C ALA A 121 26.15 -7.28 -9.20
N GLY A 122 26.96 -8.27 -8.83
CA GLY A 122 28.26 -8.45 -9.46
C GLY A 122 29.11 -7.20 -9.20
N ASP A 123 29.62 -6.59 -10.26
CA ASP A 123 30.47 -5.39 -10.17
C ASP A 123 29.72 -4.08 -10.47
N SER A 124 28.41 -4.16 -10.71
CA SER A 124 27.57 -2.99 -10.98
C SER A 124 26.88 -2.51 -9.71
N VAL A 125 27.04 -1.21 -9.40
CA VAL A 125 26.27 -0.56 -8.34
C VAL A 125 24.83 -0.37 -8.81
N ILE A 126 23.89 -1.00 -8.11
CA ILE A 126 22.46 -0.93 -8.42
C ILE A 126 21.70 0.07 -7.56
N GLY A 127 22.32 0.58 -6.49
CA GLY A 127 21.74 1.60 -5.61
C GLY A 127 22.44 1.69 -4.25
N VAL A 128 21.75 2.27 -3.27
CA VAL A 128 22.19 2.38 -1.87
C VAL A 128 21.07 1.97 -0.92
N THR A 129 21.40 1.39 0.23
CA THR A 129 20.40 1.00 1.25
C THR A 129 19.77 2.22 1.94
N PRO A 130 18.47 2.20 2.28
CA PRO A 130 17.46 1.17 1.97
C PRO A 130 17.17 1.02 0.47
N LEU A 131 17.11 -0.21 -0.05
CA LEU A 131 16.90 -0.48 -1.49
C LEU A 131 15.95 -1.65 -1.74
N VAL A 132 14.96 -1.48 -2.63
CA VAL A 132 14.13 -2.58 -3.12
C VAL A 132 14.77 -3.21 -4.35
N VAL A 133 14.96 -4.53 -4.33
CA VAL A 133 15.59 -5.29 -5.43
C VAL A 133 14.77 -6.53 -5.81
N SER A 134 14.86 -6.93 -7.08
CA SER A 134 14.26 -8.19 -7.56
C SER A 134 15.05 -9.40 -7.07
N THR A 135 14.35 -10.46 -6.65
CA THR A 135 14.96 -11.77 -6.28
C THR A 135 15.37 -12.60 -7.49
N SER A 136 15.23 -12.07 -8.70
CA SER A 136 15.77 -12.69 -9.93
C SER A 136 17.30 -12.78 -9.93
N ARG A 137 17.96 -12.06 -9.01
CA ARG A 137 19.41 -12.10 -8.79
C ARG A 137 19.70 -13.07 -7.64
N PRO A 138 20.79 -13.84 -7.68
CA PRO A 138 21.12 -14.79 -6.62
C PRO A 138 21.62 -14.11 -5.35
N SER A 139 22.51 -13.12 -5.51
CA SER A 139 23.15 -12.42 -4.39
C SER A 139 23.49 -10.97 -4.73
N VAL A 140 23.69 -10.19 -3.67
CA VAL A 140 24.15 -8.80 -3.72
C VAL A 140 25.27 -8.59 -2.71
N ARG A 141 26.18 -7.66 -3.00
CA ARG A 141 27.23 -7.23 -2.06
C ARG A 141 26.92 -5.83 -1.55
N LEU A 142 27.07 -5.63 -0.24
CA LEU A 142 26.89 -4.34 0.40
C LEU A 142 28.26 -3.79 0.78
N LYS A 143 28.51 -2.55 0.38
CA LYS A 143 29.78 -1.86 0.60
C LYS A 143 29.53 -0.50 1.22
N LEU A 144 30.13 -0.25 2.38
CA LEU A 144 30.11 1.05 3.04
C LEU A 144 31.53 1.43 3.45
N GLN A 145 31.89 2.70 3.30
CA GLN A 145 33.24 3.16 3.61
C GLN A 145 33.57 2.93 5.08
N GLY A 146 34.68 2.23 5.35
CA GLY A 146 35.13 1.91 6.71
C GLY A 146 34.48 0.68 7.34
N PHE A 147 33.66 -0.02 6.57
CA PHE A 147 33.02 -1.26 6.96
C PHE A 147 33.46 -2.41 6.06
N GLU A 148 33.47 -3.61 6.62
CA GLU A 148 33.64 -4.86 5.88
C GLU A 148 32.51 -5.02 4.86
N GLU A 149 32.86 -5.54 3.67
CA GLU A 149 31.86 -5.88 2.66
C GLU A 149 31.06 -7.10 3.12
N ASP A 150 29.74 -7.02 2.97
CA ASP A 150 28.85 -8.12 3.31
C ASP A 150 28.15 -8.66 2.05
N SER A 151 27.98 -9.98 1.97
CA SER A 151 27.37 -10.65 0.82
C SER A 151 26.07 -11.31 1.25
N LEU A 152 24.96 -10.87 0.66
CA LEU A 152 23.63 -11.36 0.98
C LEU A 152 23.08 -12.18 -0.17
N GLU A 153 22.60 -13.38 0.14
CA GLU A 153 21.79 -14.17 -0.78
C GLU A 153 20.34 -13.67 -0.75
N ILE A 154 19.79 -13.39 -1.92
CA ILE A 154 18.44 -12.81 -2.07
C ILE A 154 17.52 -13.69 -2.92
N ALA A 155 18.06 -14.75 -3.55
CA ALA A 155 17.25 -15.75 -4.23
C ALA A 155 16.58 -16.69 -3.23
N ASN A 156 15.36 -17.14 -3.55
CA ASN A 156 14.61 -18.16 -2.81
C ASN A 156 14.41 -17.87 -1.31
N THR A 157 14.53 -16.61 -0.90
CA THR A 157 14.22 -16.21 0.47
C THR A 157 12.72 -16.03 0.65
N ASP A 158 12.19 -16.58 1.74
CA ASP A 158 10.82 -16.30 2.20
C ASP A 158 10.74 -14.90 2.86
N GLN A 159 11.88 -14.31 3.20
CA GLN A 159 11.95 -13.00 3.84
C GLN A 159 11.84 -11.87 2.82
N ARG A 160 10.93 -10.93 3.08
CA ARG A 160 10.70 -9.75 2.23
C ARG A 160 11.54 -8.55 2.63
N ILE A 161 12.06 -8.57 3.85
CA ILE A 161 12.96 -7.57 4.39
C ILE A 161 14.21 -8.29 4.87
N ILE A 162 15.36 -7.92 4.32
CA ILE A 162 16.65 -8.45 4.72
C ILE A 162 17.43 -7.28 5.30
N SER A 163 17.90 -7.44 6.54
CA SER A 163 18.68 -6.43 7.23
C SER A 163 20.02 -7.02 7.63
N THR A 164 21.09 -6.29 7.36
CA THR A 164 22.43 -6.64 7.84
C THR A 164 23.04 -5.55 8.72
N HIS A 165 23.93 -5.95 9.61
CA HIS A 165 24.78 -5.07 10.41
C HIS A 165 26.20 -5.16 9.86
N LEU A 166 26.69 -4.05 9.30
CA LEU A 166 28.02 -3.99 8.74
C LEU A 166 29.03 -3.83 9.88
N LYS A 167 30.10 -4.63 9.84
CA LYS A 167 31.19 -4.58 10.82
C LYS A 167 32.22 -3.55 10.39
N LYS A 168 32.76 -2.77 11.31
CA LYS A 168 33.87 -1.85 11.00
C LYS A 168 35.10 -2.67 10.58
N THR A 169 35.86 -2.18 9.59
CA THR A 169 37.06 -2.86 9.10
C THR A 169 38.25 -2.77 10.06
N TRP A 170 38.26 -1.77 10.95
CA TRP A 170 39.25 -1.64 12.01
C TRP A 170 38.74 -2.27 13.30
N ASN A 171 39.59 -3.07 13.91
CA ASN A 171 39.34 -3.67 15.21
C ASN A 171 39.61 -2.61 16.29
N GLU A 172 38.63 -2.33 17.15
CA GLU A 172 38.80 -1.45 18.32
C GLU A 172 39.56 -2.14 19.48
N ASP A 173 40.15 -3.32 19.24
CA ASP A 173 41.00 -4.05 20.20
C ASP A 173 42.44 -3.47 20.31
N ALA A 174 42.70 -2.28 19.75
CA ALA A 174 43.91 -1.54 20.06
C ALA A 174 43.77 -0.98 21.48
N GLU A 175 44.39 -1.67 22.43
CA GLU A 175 44.70 -1.28 23.80
C GLU A 175 44.61 0.24 23.98
N ASP A 176 43.53 0.66 24.65
CA ASP A 176 43.18 2.04 24.93
C ASP A 176 44.39 2.74 25.58
N ILE A 177 45.15 3.54 24.80
CA ILE A 177 45.80 4.69 25.41
C ILE A 177 44.63 5.57 25.78
N SER A 178 44.25 5.49 27.06
CA SER A 178 43.25 6.30 27.74
C SER A 178 43.68 7.77 27.73
N LEU A 179 43.68 8.37 26.53
CA LEU A 179 43.26 9.74 26.40
C LEU A 179 41.81 9.71 26.86
N ASN A 180 41.54 10.34 27.99
CA ASN A 180 40.22 10.72 28.45
C ASN A 180 39.53 11.58 27.37
N ALA A 181 39.16 10.99 26.24
CA ALA A 181 37.95 11.35 25.55
C ALA A 181 36.87 10.79 26.46
N SER A 182 36.48 11.60 27.45
CA SER A 182 35.25 11.37 28.19
C SER A 182 34.22 11.00 27.16
N ASP A 183 33.80 9.74 27.18
CA ASP A 183 32.64 9.23 26.50
C ASP A 183 31.49 10.09 27.01
N GLU A 184 31.27 11.22 26.33
CA GLU A 184 30.30 12.23 26.68
C GLU A 184 28.98 11.64 26.25
N ARG A 185 28.54 10.63 27.01
CA ARG A 185 27.24 10.00 26.93
C ARG A 185 26.24 11.14 27.05
N ARG A 186 25.85 11.70 25.90
CA ARG A 186 24.96 12.85 25.79
C ARG A 186 23.75 12.48 26.61
N SER A 187 23.60 13.12 27.75
CA SER A 187 22.61 12.68 28.71
C SER A 187 21.23 12.95 28.11
N PRO A 188 20.33 11.95 28.03
CA PRO A 188 19.00 12.13 27.45
C PRO A 188 18.17 13.15 28.26
N LEU A 189 18.71 13.61 29.40
CA LEU A 189 18.23 14.73 30.19
C LEU A 189 17.88 15.96 29.33
N ARG A 190 18.65 16.28 28.28
CA ARG A 190 18.36 17.45 27.42
C ARG A 190 17.04 17.29 26.66
N ILE A 191 16.79 16.10 26.10
CA ILE A 191 15.52 15.74 25.45
C ILE A 191 14.38 15.80 26.47
N TYR A 192 14.53 15.19 27.64
CA TYR A 192 13.49 15.19 28.67
C TYR A 192 13.15 16.61 29.16
N MET A 193 14.17 17.45 29.38
CA MET A 193 13.96 18.84 29.82
C MET A 193 13.25 19.68 28.76
N ALA A 194 13.63 19.55 27.48
CA ALA A 194 12.98 20.27 26.38
C ALA A 194 11.53 19.81 26.17
N GLY A 195 11.28 18.49 26.25
CA GLY A 195 9.93 17.92 26.19
C GLY A 195 9.04 18.40 27.34
N ALA A 196 9.54 18.36 28.58
CA ALA A 196 8.82 18.85 29.76
C ALA A 196 8.51 20.35 29.66
N ALA A 197 9.48 21.18 29.25
CA ALA A 197 9.28 22.61 29.05
C ALA A 197 8.20 22.91 28.01
N THR A 198 8.18 22.15 26.91
CA THR A 198 7.15 22.27 25.86
C THR A 198 5.75 22.01 26.41
N LEU A 199 5.58 20.93 27.19
CA LEU A 199 4.29 20.58 27.80
C LEU A 199 3.82 21.62 28.82
N ILE A 200 4.74 22.10 29.67
CA ILE A 200 4.43 23.13 30.69
C ILE A 200 4.00 24.44 30.00
N ALA A 201 4.80 24.92 29.04
CA ALA A 201 4.50 26.15 28.32
C ALA A 201 3.17 26.03 27.53
N GLY A 202 2.94 24.90 26.85
CA GLY A 202 1.72 24.66 26.09
C GLY A 202 0.48 24.60 26.99
N SER A 203 0.59 23.94 28.15
CA SER A 203 -0.48 23.89 29.15
C SER A 203 -0.78 25.28 29.72
N ALA A 204 0.25 26.08 29.99
CA ALA A 204 0.10 27.45 30.46
C ALA A 204 -0.57 28.35 29.40
N ALA A 205 -0.17 28.22 28.12
CA ALA A 205 -0.79 28.95 27.01
C ALA A 205 -2.28 28.64 26.90
N ALA A 206 -2.66 27.35 26.96
CA ALA A 206 -4.05 26.92 26.95
C ALA A 206 -4.82 27.45 28.17
N TYR A 207 -4.23 27.36 29.37
CA TYR A 207 -4.83 27.88 30.59
C TYR A 207 -5.11 29.39 30.51
N PHE A 208 -4.13 30.19 30.09
CA PHE A 208 -4.30 31.64 29.98
C PHE A 208 -5.30 32.02 28.91
N LYS A 209 -5.33 31.30 27.78
CA LYS A 209 -6.32 31.53 26.72
C LYS A 209 -7.75 31.27 27.22
N VAL A 210 -7.99 30.13 27.87
CA VAL A 210 -9.30 29.84 28.48
C VAL A 210 -9.68 30.90 29.51
N LYS A 211 -8.71 31.39 30.30
CA LYS A 211 -9.00 32.44 31.29
C LYS A 211 -9.29 33.80 30.64
N ALA A 212 -8.62 34.13 29.54
CA ALA A 212 -8.86 35.35 28.76
C ALA A 212 -10.27 35.33 28.14
N ASP A 213 -10.64 34.23 27.48
CA ASP A 213 -11.95 34.06 26.82
C ASP A 213 -13.11 34.20 27.83
N ASN A 214 -12.98 33.60 29.02
CA ASN A 214 -13.97 33.73 30.08
C ASN A 214 -14.05 35.18 30.60
N THR A 215 -12.91 35.84 30.82
CA THR A 215 -12.87 37.23 31.30
C THR A 215 -13.47 38.20 30.27
N TYR A 216 -13.27 37.94 28.98
CA TYR A 216 -13.89 38.70 27.90
C TYR A 216 -15.41 38.48 27.83
N SER A 217 -15.87 37.26 28.09
CA SER A 217 -17.30 36.96 28.19
C SER A 217 -17.96 37.70 29.36
N ASP A 218 -17.26 37.86 30.49
CA ASP A 218 -17.73 38.66 31.62
C ASP A 218 -17.81 40.16 31.26
N TYR A 219 -16.84 40.67 30.50
CA TYR A 219 -16.89 42.04 29.94
C TYR A 219 -18.13 42.24 29.06
N GLN A 220 -18.44 41.31 28.16
CA GLN A 220 -19.61 41.41 27.28
C GLN A 220 -20.93 41.48 28.05
N GLN A 221 -21.00 40.86 29.23
CA GLN A 221 -22.19 40.88 30.08
C GLN A 221 -22.27 42.11 30.98
N THR A 222 -21.15 42.54 31.55
CA THR A 222 -21.10 43.60 32.57
C THR A 222 -20.84 45.00 32.01
N GLY A 223 -20.18 45.08 30.85
CA GLY A 223 -19.70 46.33 30.28
C GLY A 223 -18.55 46.98 31.05
N ASP A 224 -17.94 46.30 32.03
CA ASP A 224 -16.86 46.86 32.86
C ASP A 224 -15.54 46.98 32.07
N PRO A 225 -15.02 48.19 31.79
CA PRO A 225 -13.77 48.39 31.07
C PRO A 225 -12.56 47.75 31.77
N GLY A 226 -12.61 47.55 33.09
CA GLY A 226 -11.55 46.90 33.86
C GLY A 226 -11.31 45.45 33.40
N MET A 227 -12.35 44.75 32.98
CA MET A 227 -12.26 43.38 32.48
C MET A 227 -11.51 43.30 31.15
N LEU A 228 -11.67 44.30 30.27
CA LEU A 228 -10.95 44.37 29.00
C LEU A 228 -9.43 44.40 29.21
N SER A 229 -8.97 45.27 30.12
CA SER A 229 -7.54 45.39 30.45
C SER A 229 -6.95 44.10 31.04
N LYS A 230 -7.78 43.29 31.70
CA LYS A 230 -7.39 41.99 32.28
C LYS A 230 -7.34 40.91 31.21
N THR A 231 -8.30 40.89 30.28
CA THR A 231 -8.28 40.03 29.09
C THR A 231 -7.01 40.27 28.29
N ASP A 232 -6.67 41.52 27.97
CA ASP A 232 -5.47 41.85 27.19
C ASP A 232 -4.18 41.32 27.82
N ARG A 233 -4.07 41.39 29.15
CA ARG A 233 -2.93 40.85 29.89
C ARG A 233 -2.87 39.32 29.85
N LEU A 234 -4.01 38.64 29.94
CA LEU A 234 -4.10 37.18 29.86
C LEU A 234 -3.82 36.68 28.44
N ASP A 235 -4.32 37.35 27.42
CA ASP A 235 -4.03 37.04 26.02
C ASP A 235 -2.55 37.26 25.68
N ALA A 236 -1.94 38.35 26.17
CA ALA A 236 -0.51 38.55 26.03
C ALA A 236 0.30 37.45 26.72
N ALA A 237 -0.09 37.03 27.93
CA ALA A 237 0.54 35.91 28.64
C ALA A 237 0.38 34.58 27.89
N ALA A 238 -0.80 34.32 27.31
CA ALA A 238 -1.07 33.17 26.48
C ALA A 238 -0.17 33.17 25.22
N GLY A 239 -0.03 34.33 24.56
CA GLY A 239 0.84 34.50 23.39
C GLY A 239 2.32 34.29 23.71
N ILE A 240 2.81 34.83 24.84
CA ILE A 240 4.19 34.61 25.32
C ILE A 240 4.43 33.12 25.62
N ALA A 241 3.50 32.48 26.33
CA ALA A 241 3.58 31.06 26.63
C ALA A 241 3.57 30.21 25.35
N LEU A 242 2.75 30.55 24.36
CA LEU A 242 2.69 29.87 23.07
C LEU A 242 4.01 30.00 22.30
N ALA A 243 4.62 31.20 22.29
CA ALA A 243 5.92 31.42 21.68
C ALA A 243 7.01 30.58 22.39
N ALA A 244 6.97 30.51 23.73
CA ALA A 244 7.86 29.65 24.50
C ALA A 244 7.67 28.17 24.15
N THR A 245 6.42 27.70 23.97
CA THR A 245 6.12 26.34 23.49
C THR A 245 6.79 26.05 22.15
N GLN A 246 6.71 26.97 21.19
CA GLN A 246 7.31 26.78 19.86
C GLN A 246 8.83 26.69 19.92
N LEU A 247 9.47 27.54 20.73
CA LEU A 247 10.92 27.49 20.94
C LEU A 247 11.36 26.19 21.64
N SER A 248 10.66 25.78 22.70
CA SER A 248 10.95 24.53 23.40
C SER A 248 10.73 23.30 22.53
N LEU A 249 9.67 23.30 21.69
CA LEU A 249 9.39 22.22 20.75
C LEU A 249 10.48 22.14 19.68
N GLY A 250 10.92 23.28 19.15
CA GLY A 250 12.04 23.33 18.19
C GLY A 250 13.33 22.75 18.77
N LEU A 251 13.66 23.11 20.02
CA LEU A 251 14.79 22.53 20.76
C LEU A 251 14.64 21.02 20.97
N PHE A 252 13.44 20.57 21.36
CA PHE A 252 13.14 19.15 21.55
C PHE A 252 13.31 18.36 20.26
N THR A 253 12.76 18.85 19.15
CA THR A 253 12.93 18.23 17.83
C THR A 253 14.38 18.23 17.38
N TYR A 254 15.10 19.34 17.58
CA TYR A 254 16.53 19.42 17.28
C TYR A 254 17.33 18.37 18.04
N PHE A 255 17.08 18.20 19.34
CA PHE A 255 17.78 17.19 20.14
C PHE A 255 17.44 15.76 19.70
N ILE A 256 16.19 15.46 19.35
CA ILE A 256 15.84 14.13 18.80
C ILE A 256 16.56 13.85 17.49
N LEU A 257 16.72 14.85 16.61
CA LEU A 257 17.33 14.65 15.29
C LEU A 257 18.86 14.64 15.32
N THR A 258 19.48 15.08 16.41
CA THR A 258 20.94 15.21 16.53
C THR A 258 21.58 14.27 17.56
N GLU A 259 20.77 13.47 18.25
CA GLU A 259 21.20 12.23 18.92
C GLU A 259 21.15 11.05 17.94
#